data_AF-A0A2I1GW88-F1
#
_entry.id   AF-A0A2I1GW88-F1
#
_cell.length_a   1.000
_cell.length_b   1.000
_cell.length_c   1.000
_cell.angle_alpha   90.00
_cell.angle_beta   90.00
_cell.angle_gamma   90.00
#
_symmetry.space_group_name_H-M   'P 1'
#
loop_
_entity.id
_entity.type
_entity.pdbx_description
1 polymer ?
#
loop_
_entity_poly.entity_id
_entity_poly.type
_entity_poly.pdbx_seq_one_letter_code
_entity_poly.pdbx_strand_id
1 'polypeptide(L)'
;MTYKVRQKEVSQVGDLLSRRKSKFQKNSLVHVEFTSTNFNNVSLKNLRGLYNLKYLRFENCEELEFLKIVLKYIERNNNNLKIFGMLGLDKEFNDEELNLLNQIKDKGVKIVEYYSFYNYL
;
A
#
# COMPACT_ATOMS: atom_id res chain seq x y z
N MET A 1 4.86 0.23 -14.11
CA MET A 1 6.18 0.03 -13.45
C MET A 1 5.95 -0.45 -12.02
N THR A 2 6.69 -1.46 -11.58
CA THR A 2 6.66 -2.00 -10.20
C THR A 2 7.85 -1.46 -9.40
N TYR A 3 7.63 -1.05 -8.16
CA TYR A 3 8.70 -0.65 -7.25
C TYR A 3 8.61 -1.39 -5.92
N LYS A 4 9.72 -2.03 -5.54
CA LYS A 4 9.85 -2.74 -4.26
C LYS A 4 10.58 -1.86 -3.26
N VAL A 5 10.01 -1.72 -2.07
CA VAL A 5 10.53 -0.91 -0.96
C VAL A 5 11.01 -1.84 0.14
N ARG A 6 12.27 -1.66 0.57
CA ARG A 6 12.87 -2.40 1.70
C ARG A 6 12.88 -1.56 2.97
N GLN A 7 12.98 -2.18 4.17
CA GLN A 7 12.98 -1.46 5.46
C GLN A 7 13.88 -0.22 5.50
N LYS A 8 15.12 -0.32 5.01
CA LYS A 8 16.09 0.79 4.97
C LYS A 8 15.65 2.01 4.15
N GLU A 9 14.66 1.82 3.28
CA GLU A 9 14.10 2.79 2.34
C GLU A 9 12.77 3.38 2.83
N VAL A 10 12.17 2.84 3.89
CA VAL A 10 10.78 3.12 4.27
C VAL A 10 10.62 4.52 4.85
N SER A 11 11.54 4.94 5.70
CA SER A 11 11.58 6.32 6.23
C SER A 11 11.77 7.36 5.13
N GLN A 12 12.37 6.95 4.01
CA GLN A 12 12.61 7.77 2.84
C GLN A 12 11.68 7.40 1.68
N VAL A 13 10.63 6.59 1.87
CA VAL A 13 9.97 5.94 0.73
C VAL A 13 9.44 6.96 -0.26
N GLY A 14 8.82 8.05 0.21
CA GLY A 14 8.38 9.07 -0.72
C GLY A 14 9.45 10.09 -1.10
N ASP A 15 10.60 10.15 -0.43
CA ASP A 15 11.82 10.78 -0.96
C ASP A 15 12.43 9.93 -2.08
N LEU A 16 12.38 8.61 -1.98
CA LEU A 16 12.86 7.67 -3.01
C LEU A 16 11.93 7.64 -4.22
N LEU A 17 10.62 7.65 -3.99
CA LEU A 17 9.60 7.78 -5.04
C LEU A 17 9.56 9.19 -5.65
N SER A 18 10.11 10.22 -4.98
CA SER A 18 10.22 11.58 -5.51
C SER A 18 11.57 11.91 -6.16
N ARG A 19 12.68 11.33 -5.67
CA ARG A 19 14.05 11.56 -6.17
C ARG A 19 14.41 10.66 -7.34
N ARG A 20 13.83 9.46 -7.45
CA ARG A 20 14.01 8.62 -8.65
C ARG A 20 12.98 8.99 -9.71
N LYS A 21 13.32 10.06 -10.43
CA LYS A 21 12.92 10.42 -11.80
C LYS A 21 11.72 11.38 -11.94
N SER A 22 11.82 12.23 -12.97
CA SER A 22 10.92 13.29 -13.43
C SER A 22 9.42 13.08 -13.15
N LYS A 23 8.63 14.17 -13.12
CA LYS A 23 7.14 14.17 -13.04
C LYS A 23 6.48 13.08 -13.93
N PHE A 24 7.12 12.71 -15.04
CA PHE A 24 6.74 11.59 -15.93
C PHE A 24 6.72 10.19 -15.29
N GLN A 25 7.51 9.92 -14.23
CA GLN A 25 7.65 8.59 -13.63
C GLN A 25 6.75 8.35 -12.44
N LYS A 26 6.33 9.41 -11.75
CA LYS A 26 5.28 9.32 -10.73
C LYS A 26 3.96 8.82 -11.33
N ASN A 27 3.68 9.23 -12.57
CA ASN A 27 2.53 8.77 -13.34
C ASN A 27 2.70 7.36 -13.93
N SER A 28 3.90 6.78 -13.95
CA SER A 28 4.12 5.41 -14.46
C SER A 28 4.15 4.34 -13.36
N LEU A 29 4.12 4.78 -12.10
CA LEU A 29 4.09 3.91 -10.94
C LEU A 29 2.67 3.40 -10.72
N VAL A 30 2.44 2.16 -11.13
CA VAL A 30 1.14 1.50 -11.08
C VAL A 30 1.10 0.47 -9.94
N HIS A 31 2.27 -0.01 -9.52
CA HIS A 31 2.43 -1.05 -8.50
C HIS A 31 3.56 -0.73 -7.52
N VAL A 32 3.26 -0.78 -6.22
CA VAL A 32 4.24 -0.68 -5.11
C VAL A 32 4.11 -1.89 -4.19
N GLU A 33 5.26 -2.43 -3.79
CA GLU A 33 5.37 -3.56 -2.88
C GLU A 33 6.28 -3.19 -1.69
N PHE A 34 5.80 -3.45 -0.48
CA PHE A 34 6.55 -3.33 0.77
C PHE A 34 6.79 -4.70 1.36
N THR A 35 8.03 -5.02 1.71
CA THR A 35 8.41 -6.33 2.26
C THR A 35 9.15 -6.17 3.58
N SER A 36 8.77 -6.95 4.59
CA SER A 36 9.40 -6.98 5.93
C SER A 36 9.63 -5.58 6.48
N THR A 37 8.58 -4.76 6.42
CA THR A 37 8.66 -3.34 6.72
C THR A 37 7.91 -2.99 8.01
N ASN A 38 8.59 -2.27 8.89
CA ASN A 38 8.01 -1.63 10.06
C ASN A 38 7.63 -0.17 9.72
N PHE A 39 6.34 0.15 9.86
CA PHE A 39 5.79 1.48 9.60
C PHE A 39 5.62 2.33 10.86
N ASN A 40 6.04 1.85 12.03
CA ASN A 40 6.00 2.62 13.26
C ASN A 40 6.81 3.91 13.10
N ASN A 41 6.17 5.04 13.40
CA ASN A 41 6.72 6.38 13.23
C ASN A 41 7.09 6.77 11.78
N VAL A 42 6.58 6.07 10.77
CA VAL A 42 6.83 6.42 9.37
C VAL A 42 5.78 7.43 8.88
N SER A 43 6.24 8.64 8.56
CA SER A 43 5.40 9.66 7.95
C SER A 43 5.17 9.35 6.46
N LEU A 44 4.01 8.78 6.14
CA LEU A 44 3.60 8.52 4.75
C LEU A 44 2.97 9.74 4.05
N LYS A 45 3.24 10.95 4.55
CA LYS A 45 2.92 12.19 3.83
C LYS A 45 3.48 12.19 2.40
N ASN A 46 4.50 11.38 2.13
CA ASN A 46 5.15 11.34 0.83
C ASN A 46 4.56 10.27 -0.13
N LEU A 47 3.50 9.52 0.26
CA LEU A 47 2.63 8.82 -0.70
C LEU A 47 1.71 9.80 -1.46
N ARG A 48 1.67 11.08 -1.05
CA ARG A 48 0.99 12.17 -1.76
C ARG A 48 1.66 12.34 -3.12
N GLY A 49 0.95 11.96 -4.19
CA GLY A 49 1.43 12.07 -5.57
C GLY A 49 1.46 10.78 -6.37
N LEU A 50 1.13 9.63 -5.77
CA LEU A 50 1.01 8.35 -6.48
C LEU A 50 -0.39 8.18 -7.11
N TYR A 51 -0.80 9.10 -7.99
CA TYR A 51 -2.17 9.16 -8.52
C TYR A 51 -2.56 7.98 -9.43
N ASN A 52 -1.56 7.30 -10.00
CA ASN A 52 -1.74 6.18 -10.93
C ASN A 52 -1.51 4.82 -10.27
N LEU A 53 -1.30 4.78 -8.95
CA LEU A 53 -1.15 3.54 -8.20
C LEU A 53 -2.47 2.77 -8.25
N LYS A 54 -2.44 1.58 -8.84
CA LYS A 54 -3.57 0.64 -8.91
C LYS A 54 -3.38 -0.56 -8.01
N TYR A 55 -2.14 -0.87 -7.67
CA TYR A 55 -1.72 -2.08 -6.98
C TYR A 55 -0.80 -1.70 -5.82
N LEU A 56 -1.18 -2.08 -4.61
CA LEU A 56 -0.37 -1.88 -3.41
C LEU A 56 -0.29 -3.20 -2.65
N ARG A 57 0.92 -3.60 -2.25
CA ARG A 57 1.16 -4.91 -1.64
C ARG A 57 2.06 -4.80 -0.42
N PHE A 58 1.75 -5.57 0.62
CA PHE A 58 2.53 -5.67 1.84
C PHE A 58 2.83 -7.14 2.17
N GLU A 59 4.07 -7.44 2.51
CA GLU A 59 4.56 -8.75 2.94
C GLU A 59 5.21 -8.61 4.32
N ASN A 60 4.84 -9.47 5.28
CA ASN A 60 5.47 -9.51 6.60
C ASN A 60 5.56 -8.13 7.28
N CYS A 61 4.48 -7.37 7.25
CA CYS A 61 4.35 -6.06 7.89
C CYS A 61 3.31 -6.15 9.01
N GLU A 62 3.42 -5.33 10.07
CA GLU A 62 2.44 -5.30 11.17
C GLU A 62 1.06 -4.84 10.64
N GLU A 63 0.03 -5.68 10.84
CA GLU A 63 -1.23 -5.60 10.09
C GLU A 63 -2.07 -4.38 10.37
N LEU A 64 -2.28 -4.08 11.65
CA LEU A 64 -3.13 -2.97 12.04
C LEU A 64 -2.62 -1.63 11.47
N GLU A 65 -1.31 -1.44 11.47
CA GLU A 65 -0.73 -0.15 11.09
C GLU A 65 -0.71 0.03 9.58
N PHE A 66 -0.46 -1.01 8.79
CA PHE A 66 -0.59 -0.87 7.34
C PHE A 66 -2.05 -0.69 6.90
N LEU A 67 -3.04 -1.27 7.59
CA LEU A 67 -4.46 -1.09 7.26
C LEU A 67 -4.86 0.38 7.42
N LYS A 68 -4.48 1.01 8.54
CA LYS A 68 -4.68 2.46 8.77
C LYS A 68 -4.01 3.30 7.70
N ILE A 69 -2.82 2.89 7.26
CA ILE A 69 -2.05 3.56 6.22
C ILE A 69 -2.77 3.51 4.87
N VAL A 70 -3.21 2.31 4.46
CA VAL A 70 -3.90 2.08 3.19
C VAL A 70 -5.19 2.88 3.16
N LEU A 71 -5.98 2.84 4.24
CA LEU A 71 -7.21 3.61 4.36
C LEU A 71 -6.95 5.13 4.25
N LYS A 72 -6.00 5.67 5.02
CA LYS A 72 -5.61 7.09 4.94
C LYS A 72 -5.11 7.49 3.55
N TYR A 73 -4.46 6.57 2.83
CA TYR A 73 -4.03 6.81 1.45
C TYR A 73 -5.21 6.88 0.47
N ILE A 74 -6.21 6.02 0.63
CA ILE A 74 -7.44 6.00 -0.17
C ILE A 74 -8.30 7.24 0.11
N GLU A 75 -8.47 7.66 1.36
CA GLU A 75 -9.32 8.80 1.70
C GLU A 75 -8.75 10.15 1.23
N ARG A 76 -7.41 10.26 1.18
CA ARG A 76 -6.74 11.53 0.86
C ARG A 76 -6.59 11.80 -0.62
N ASN A 77 -6.59 10.77 -1.45
CA ASN A 77 -6.41 10.89 -2.89
C ASN A 77 -7.68 10.32 -3.52
N ASN A 78 -8.30 10.99 -4.50
CA ASN A 78 -9.25 10.34 -5.42
C ASN A 78 -8.53 9.21 -6.16
N ASN A 79 -8.26 8.11 -5.47
CA ASN A 79 -7.25 7.15 -5.86
C ASN A 79 -7.86 6.12 -6.80
N ASN A 80 -7.00 5.54 -7.62
CA ASN A 80 -7.35 4.46 -8.54
C ASN A 80 -6.89 3.10 -7.99
N LEU A 81 -6.69 2.98 -6.68
CA LEU A 81 -6.26 1.73 -6.05
C LEU A 81 -7.36 0.70 -6.27
N LYS A 82 -7.03 -0.33 -7.04
CA LYS A 82 -7.97 -1.40 -7.36
C LYS A 82 -7.75 -2.60 -6.48
N ILE A 83 -6.49 -2.88 -6.16
CA ILE A 83 -6.11 -4.10 -5.45
C ILE A 83 -5.12 -3.78 -4.34
N PHE A 84 -5.45 -4.30 -3.17
CA PHE A 84 -4.60 -4.33 -2.00
C PHE A 84 -4.25 -5.78 -1.66
N GLY A 85 -2.96 -6.10 -1.75
CA GLY A 85 -2.43 -7.44 -1.44
C GLY A 85 -1.80 -7.47 -0.05
N MET A 86 -2.16 -8.46 0.75
CA MET A 86 -1.56 -8.69 2.08
C MET A 86 -1.49 -10.18 2.40
N LEU A 87 -0.54 -10.57 3.25
CA LEU A 87 -0.46 -11.91 3.83
C LEU A 87 -1.48 -12.08 4.98
N GLY A 88 -1.84 -13.34 5.26
CA GLY A 88 -2.59 -13.71 6.45
C GLY A 88 -4.07 -13.37 6.40
N LEU A 89 -4.71 -13.44 5.22
CA LEU A 89 -6.17 -13.25 5.10
C LEU A 89 -7.00 -14.38 5.73
N ASP A 90 -6.36 -15.51 6.02
CA ASP A 90 -6.92 -16.68 6.69
C ASP A 90 -6.84 -16.61 8.22
N LYS A 91 -6.16 -15.59 8.77
CA LYS A 91 -6.08 -15.39 10.22
C LYS A 91 -7.41 -14.88 10.80
N GLU A 92 -7.56 -15.05 12.11
CA GLU A 92 -8.61 -14.39 12.87
C GLU A 92 -8.23 -12.92 13.10
N PHE A 93 -8.99 -12.00 12.50
CA PHE A 93 -8.81 -10.57 12.66
C PHE A 93 -9.54 -10.08 13.91
N ASN A 94 -8.95 -9.13 14.63
CA ASN A 94 -9.65 -8.45 15.72
C ASN A 94 -10.67 -7.43 15.18
N ASP A 95 -11.54 -6.92 16.05
CA ASP A 95 -12.61 -5.99 15.67
C ASP A 95 -12.10 -4.71 14.98
N GLU A 96 -10.95 -4.18 15.41
CA GLU A 96 -10.35 -2.97 14.82
C GLU A 96 -9.83 -3.26 13.39
N GLU A 97 -9.15 -4.39 13.20
CA GLU A 97 -8.67 -4.83 11.89
C GLU A 97 -9.84 -5.10 10.93
N LEU A 98 -10.89 -5.80 11.40
CA LEU A 98 -12.11 -6.07 10.61
C LEU A 98 -12.79 -4.78 10.17
N ASN A 99 -12.92 -3.80 11.08
CA ASN A 99 -13.50 -2.51 10.78
C ASN A 99 -12.69 -1.75 9.71
N LEU A 100 -11.36 -1.78 9.78
CA LEU A 100 -10.50 -1.15 8.77
C LEU A 100 -10.58 -1.86 7.41
N LEU A 101 -10.62 -3.20 7.40
CA LEU A 101 -10.78 -3.99 6.18
C LEU A 101 -12.11 -3.67 5.47
N ASN A 102 -13.20 -3.55 6.22
CA ASN A 102 -14.51 -3.21 5.68
C ASN A 102 -14.51 -1.81 5.08
N GLN A 103 -13.95 -0.82 5.78
CA GLN A 103 -13.79 0.54 5.25
C GLN A 103 -12.98 0.57 3.95
N ILE A 104 -11.91 -0.23 3.82
CA ILE A 104 -11.14 -0.34 2.58
C ILE A 104 -11.98 -0.96 1.45
N LYS A 105 -12.73 -2.04 1.73
CA LYS A 105 -13.61 -2.70 0.77
C LYS A 105 -14.73 -1.78 0.28
N ASP A 106 -15.30 -0.98 1.17
CA ASP A 106 -16.37 -0.01 0.85
C ASP A 106 -15.89 1.10 -0.10
N LYS A 107 -14.58 1.33 -0.21
CA LYS A 107 -13.99 2.21 -1.23
C LYS A 107 -13.82 1.54 -2.59
N GLY A 108 -14.29 0.31 -2.77
CA GLY A 108 -14.20 -0.45 -4.02
C GLY A 108 -12.85 -1.14 -4.24
N VAL A 109 -12.01 -1.22 -3.20
CA VAL A 109 -10.69 -1.87 -3.29
C VAL A 109 -10.84 -3.38 -3.06
N LYS A 110 -10.36 -4.19 -4.00
CA LYS A 110 -10.30 -5.64 -3.84
C LYS A 110 -9.12 -6.03 -2.95
N ILE A 111 -9.39 -6.72 -1.85
CA ILE A 111 -8.36 -7.28 -0.98
C ILE A 111 -8.08 -8.72 -1.43
N VAL A 112 -6.81 -9.05 -1.67
CA VAL A 112 -6.39 -10.37 -2.16
C VAL A 112 -5.20 -10.90 -1.39
N GLU A 113 -5.12 -12.22 -1.32
CA GLU A 113 -3.96 -12.89 -0.71
C GLU A 113 -2.70 -12.55 -1.53
N TYR A 114 -1.60 -12.26 -0.82
CA TYR A 114 -0.27 -12.06 -1.34
C TYR A 114 0.08 -13.01 -2.49
N TYR A 115 0.00 -14.32 -2.34
CA TYR A 115 0.40 -15.26 -3.39
C TYR A 115 -0.52 -15.21 -4.62
N SER A 116 -1.79 -14.84 -4.42
CA SER A 116 -2.78 -14.70 -5.51
C SER A 116 -2.69 -13.36 -6.24
N PHE A 117 -1.93 -12.40 -5.71
CA PHE A 117 -1.86 -11.04 -6.24
C PHE A 117 -1.31 -10.99 -7.68
N TYR A 118 -0.35 -11.85 -8.02
CA TYR A 118 0.27 -11.88 -9.35
C TYR A 118 -0.72 -12.23 -10.47
N ASN A 119 -1.86 -12.84 -10.13
CA ASN A 119 -2.92 -13.14 -11.11
C ASN A 119 -3.68 -11.88 -11.56
N TYR A 120 -3.39 -10.71 -10.99
CA TYR A 120 -4.10 -9.46 -11.26
C TYR A 120 -3.22 -8.33 -11.81
N LEU A 121 -1.93 -8.58 -11.98
CA LEU A 121 -0.95 -7.65 -12.57
C LEU A 121 -0.90 -7.81 -14.09
#